data_AF-A0A7Y5Q6Z5-F1
#
_entry.id   AF-A0A7Y5Q6Z5-F1
#
_cell.length_a   1.000
_cell.length_b   1.000
_cell.length_c   1.000
_cell.angle_alpha   90.00
_cell.angle_beta   90.00
_cell.angle_gamma   90.00
#
_symmetry.space_group_name_H-M   'P 1'
#
loop_
_entity.id
_entity.type
_entity.pdbx_description
1 polymer ?
#
loop_
_entity_poly.entity_id
_entity_poly.type
_entity_poly.pdbx_seq_one_letter_code
_entity_poly.pdbx_strand_id
1 'polypeptide(L)'
;MDGVSGGGPLRYTASHLWVRPDGEAAMVGLTPYGQEKHGRVFYVGLPALDAPVVFGLPFGYLQSAGYGLTQLFPPVQGEIVAINEALWMHPGLINEDPLGQGWLVAIAMSDPAELDELEDSAAYERIVAASGTVHGRLPAELATSAQPAFLIDERRRILTCNAAAERLIGLSAKEMQHGPLCSELFGCHLDAEGEQPVRKSTCPGICSMLNLEPIRDASYLVVNAQGRETRVMAEYRPIAEPGQPRRALVILTPEP
;
A
#
# COMPACT_ATOMS: atom_id res chain seq x y z
N MET A 1 -24.49 10.43 29.69
CA MET A 1 -25.00 10.42 28.31
C MET A 1 -23.99 11.29 27.59
N ASP A 2 -23.06 10.74 26.82
CA ASP A 2 -23.33 9.90 25.65
C ASP A 2 -22.34 8.73 25.53
N GLY A 3 -22.90 7.55 25.22
CA GLY A 3 -22.13 6.35 24.97
C GLY A 3 -21.58 6.37 23.56
N VAL A 4 -20.27 6.18 23.43
CA VAL A 4 -19.66 5.68 22.19
C VAL A 4 -19.42 4.20 22.40
N SER A 5 -20.49 3.42 22.23
CA SER A 5 -20.45 1.96 22.10
C SER A 5 -20.63 1.57 20.64
N GLY A 6 -19.75 2.11 19.79
CA GLY A 6 -19.60 1.79 18.38
C GLY A 6 -18.11 1.62 18.12
N GLY A 7 -17.69 0.41 17.76
CA GLY A 7 -16.28 0.12 17.60
C GLY A 7 -16.09 -1.37 17.41
N GLY A 8 -16.23 -1.83 16.16
CA GLY A 8 -15.83 -3.18 15.81
C GLY A 8 -14.35 -3.43 16.14
N PRO A 9 -13.90 -4.70 16.18
CA PRO A 9 -12.48 -5.00 16.40
C PRO A 9 -11.60 -4.28 15.36
N LEU A 10 -10.42 -3.82 15.79
CA LEU A 10 -9.45 -3.22 14.89
C LEU A 10 -9.08 -4.19 13.76
N ARG A 11 -9.03 -3.66 12.55
CA ARG A 11 -8.48 -4.31 11.37
C ARG A 11 -7.18 -3.63 10.99
N TYR A 12 -6.35 -4.32 10.21
CA TYR A 12 -5.01 -3.85 9.89
C TYR A 12 -4.66 -4.06 8.42
N THR A 13 -3.81 -3.19 7.88
CA THR A 13 -3.20 -3.38 6.56
C THR A 13 -1.79 -3.95 6.70
N ALA A 14 -1.32 -4.62 5.65
CA ALA A 14 0.08 -5.02 5.54
C ALA A 14 1.04 -3.81 5.37
N SER A 15 0.50 -2.64 5.00
CA SER A 15 1.17 -1.33 4.98
C SER A 15 1.13 -0.60 6.35
N HIS A 16 0.75 -1.31 7.42
CA HIS A 16 0.83 -0.84 8.82
C HIS A 16 -0.16 0.26 9.21
N LEU A 17 -1.31 0.34 8.54
CA LEU A 17 -2.46 1.11 8.98
C LEU A 17 -3.36 0.26 9.86
N TRP A 18 -3.97 0.87 10.87
CA TRP A 18 -5.12 0.31 11.57
C TRP A 18 -6.40 0.96 11.04
N VAL A 19 -7.49 0.20 11.13
CA VAL A 19 -8.84 0.61 10.76
C VAL A 19 -9.78 0.27 11.90
N ARG A 20 -10.49 1.27 12.40
CA ARG A 20 -11.53 1.13 13.43
C ARG A 20 -12.90 1.38 12.80
N PRO A 21 -13.74 0.34 12.64
CA PRO A 21 -15.10 0.50 12.15
C PRO A 21 -15.96 1.26 13.17
N ASP A 22 -16.67 2.27 12.71
CA ASP A 22 -17.63 3.07 13.48
C ASP A 22 -18.88 3.33 12.62
N GLY A 23 -19.88 2.44 12.73
CA GLY A 23 -21.06 2.46 11.87
C GLY A 23 -20.70 2.22 10.39
N GLU A 24 -21.07 3.16 9.53
CA GLU A 24 -20.75 3.14 8.10
C GLU A 24 -19.39 3.78 7.78
N ALA A 25 -18.73 4.37 8.79
CA ALA A 25 -17.41 4.96 8.64
C ALA A 25 -16.30 4.05 9.18
N ALA A 26 -15.10 4.26 8.65
CA ALA A 26 -13.88 3.59 9.07
C ALA A 26 -12.83 4.65 9.42
N MET A 27 -12.45 4.72 10.69
CA MET A 27 -11.36 5.60 11.10
C MET A 27 -10.02 4.92 10.88
N VAL A 28 -9.05 5.65 10.31
CA VAL A 28 -7.78 5.11 9.84
C VAL A 28 -6.62 5.84 10.52
N GLY A 29 -5.58 5.10 10.89
CA GLY A 29 -4.33 5.68 11.39
C GLY A 29 -3.13 4.74 11.25
N LEU A 30 -1.94 5.22 11.62
CA LEU A 30 -0.74 4.38 11.66
C LEU A 30 -0.70 3.52 12.92
N THR A 31 -0.31 2.26 12.77
CA THR A 31 -0.07 1.38 13.93
C THR A 31 1.16 1.83 14.72
N PRO A 32 1.29 1.42 16.01
CA PRO A 32 2.50 1.66 16.79
C PRO A 32 3.77 1.17 16.08
N TYR A 33 3.72 -0.03 15.49
CA TYR A 33 4.84 -0.54 14.70
C TYR A 33 5.10 0.30 13.43
N GLY A 34 4.04 0.71 12.72
CA GLY A 34 4.15 1.54 11.52
C GLY A 34 4.86 2.86 11.80
N GLN A 35 4.43 3.60 12.82
CA GLN A 35 5.06 4.88 13.16
C GLN A 35 6.52 4.72 13.61
N GLU A 36 6.86 3.67 14.37
CA GLU A 36 8.25 3.39 14.76
C GLU A 36 9.13 3.16 13.53
N LYS A 37 8.61 2.42 12.55
CA LYS A 37 9.29 2.12 11.30
C LYS A 37 9.57 3.40 10.51
N HIS A 38 8.59 4.29 10.38
CA HIS A 38 8.77 5.59 9.73
C HIS A 38 9.70 6.53 10.53
N GLY A 39 9.81 6.34 11.84
CA GLY A 39 10.53 7.23 12.73
C GLY A 39 9.77 8.54 12.94
N ARG A 40 10.47 9.58 13.41
CA ARG A 40 9.84 10.87 13.71
C ARG A 40 9.14 11.44 12.47
N VAL A 41 7.84 11.69 12.59
CA VAL A 41 7.01 12.32 11.56
C VAL A 41 7.12 13.84 11.68
N PHE A 42 7.35 14.50 10.54
CA PHE A 42 7.53 15.94 10.44
C PHE A 42 6.32 16.65 9.83
N TYR A 43 5.63 15.95 8.93
CA TYR A 43 4.56 16.51 8.14
C TYR A 43 3.61 15.39 7.71
N VAL A 44 2.33 15.72 7.61
CA VAL A 44 1.32 14.88 6.97
C VAL A 44 0.47 15.75 6.04
N GLY A 45 0.33 15.28 4.81
CA GLY A 45 -0.61 15.80 3.83
C GLY A 45 -1.84 14.89 3.83
N LEU A 46 -2.97 15.43 4.27
CA LEU A 46 -4.26 14.75 4.28
C LEU A 46 -5.16 15.33 3.18
N PRO A 47 -6.13 14.54 2.68
CA PRO A 47 -7.05 15.00 1.65
C PRO A 47 -8.04 16.03 2.22
N ALA A 48 -8.82 16.66 1.34
CA ALA A 48 -9.96 17.48 1.77
C ALA A 48 -11.12 16.60 2.26
N LEU A 49 -12.02 17.19 3.05
CA LEU A 49 -13.35 16.62 3.28
C LEU A 49 -14.07 16.42 1.94
N ASP A 50 -14.94 15.42 1.88
CA ASP A 50 -15.73 15.01 0.72
C ASP A 50 -14.87 14.52 -0.47
N ALA A 51 -13.55 14.40 -0.29
CA ALA A 51 -12.68 13.85 -1.32
C ALA A 51 -12.94 12.33 -1.48
N PRO A 52 -13.04 11.82 -2.72
CA PRO A 52 -13.14 10.39 -2.94
C PRO A 52 -11.82 9.70 -2.59
N VAL A 53 -11.92 8.52 -1.98
CA VAL A 53 -10.79 7.60 -1.80
C VAL A 53 -11.05 6.33 -2.60
N VAL A 54 -10.09 6.01 -3.46
CA VAL A 54 -10.15 4.89 -4.40
C VAL A 54 -8.92 4.03 -4.20
N PHE A 55 -9.08 2.71 -4.26
CA PHE A 55 -7.94 1.82 -4.10
C PHE A 55 -6.81 2.12 -5.10
N GLY A 56 -5.59 2.02 -4.57
CA GLY A 56 -4.36 2.23 -5.30
C GLY A 56 -4.14 3.63 -5.89
N LEU A 57 -4.99 4.60 -5.51
CA LEU A 57 -4.64 6.01 -5.47
C LEU A 57 -4.28 6.41 -4.04
N PRO A 58 -3.19 7.17 -3.82
CA PRO A 58 -2.87 7.65 -2.50
C PRO A 58 -3.90 8.69 -2.04
N PHE A 59 -4.41 8.57 -0.82
CA PHE A 59 -5.29 9.60 -0.24
C PHE A 59 -4.48 10.70 0.46
N GLY A 60 -3.22 10.42 0.81
CA GLY A 60 -2.37 11.35 1.53
C GLY A 60 -0.91 10.91 1.51
N TYR A 61 -0.08 11.62 2.25
CA TYR A 61 1.33 11.33 2.39
C TYR A 61 1.86 11.80 3.73
N LEU A 62 2.95 11.19 4.20
CA LEU A 62 3.70 11.65 5.36
C LEU A 62 5.16 11.88 5.01
N GLN A 63 5.79 12.79 5.74
CA GLN A 63 7.24 12.99 5.68
C GLN A 63 7.85 12.62 7.03
N SER A 64 8.84 11.73 7.00
CA SER A 64 9.46 11.17 8.21
C SER A 64 10.98 11.10 8.12
N ALA A 65 11.63 10.99 9.27
CA ALA A 65 13.08 10.85 9.36
C ALA A 65 13.61 9.54 8.76
N GLY A 66 12.85 8.44 8.89
CA GLY A 66 13.28 7.11 8.44
C GLY A 66 13.24 6.95 6.92
N TYR A 67 12.14 7.40 6.29
CA TYR A 67 11.86 7.11 4.88
C TYR A 67 11.66 8.33 3.99
N GLY A 68 11.72 9.56 4.52
CA GLY A 68 11.43 10.75 3.72
C GLY A 68 9.93 10.82 3.42
N LEU A 69 9.58 11.05 2.15
CA LEU A 69 8.18 11.11 1.71
C LEU A 69 7.62 9.69 1.52
N THR A 70 6.44 9.42 2.07
CA THR A 70 5.75 8.15 1.91
C THR A 70 4.28 8.38 1.61
N GLN A 71 3.77 7.76 0.55
CA GLN A 71 2.36 7.79 0.18
C GLN A 71 1.53 6.89 1.09
N LEU A 72 0.29 7.31 1.36
CA LEU A 72 -0.69 6.57 2.15
C LEU A 72 -1.84 6.13 1.24
N PHE A 73 -2.10 4.83 1.21
CA PHE A 73 -3.14 4.23 0.37
C PHE A 73 -4.35 3.85 1.21
N PRO A 74 -5.57 4.00 0.67
CA PRO A 74 -6.77 3.80 1.44
C PRO A 74 -6.98 2.30 1.72
N PRO A 75 -7.32 1.93 2.97
CA PRO A 75 -7.61 0.55 3.33
C PRO A 75 -9.02 0.10 2.89
N VAL A 76 -9.90 1.05 2.61
CA VAL A 76 -11.28 0.90 2.11
C VAL A 76 -11.58 2.06 1.17
N GLN A 77 -12.43 1.84 0.16
CA GLN A 77 -12.83 2.90 -0.76
C GLN A 77 -14.11 3.61 -0.28
N GLY A 78 -14.31 4.85 -0.73
CA GLY A 78 -15.40 5.68 -0.25
C GLY A 78 -15.11 7.17 -0.30
N GLU A 79 -15.53 7.89 0.73
CA GLU A 79 -15.44 9.35 0.81
C GLU A 79 -14.90 9.80 2.17
N ILE A 80 -14.05 10.84 2.18
CA ILE A 80 -13.49 11.41 3.40
C ILE A 80 -14.55 12.19 4.17
N VAL A 81 -14.95 11.69 5.34
CA VAL A 81 -15.96 12.34 6.20
C VAL A 81 -15.36 13.04 7.42
N ALA A 82 -14.10 12.77 7.75
CA ALA A 82 -13.36 13.51 8.76
C ALA A 82 -11.85 13.48 8.49
N ILE A 83 -11.17 14.56 8.88
CA ILE A 83 -9.70 14.67 8.84
C ILE A 83 -9.19 15.12 10.21
N ASN A 84 -8.01 14.65 10.60
CA ASN A 84 -7.39 15.09 11.84
C ASN A 84 -6.58 16.38 11.64
N GLU A 85 -7.26 17.51 11.71
CA GLU A 85 -6.65 18.85 11.54
C GLU A 85 -5.57 19.16 12.59
N ALA A 86 -5.61 18.51 13.76
CA ALA A 86 -4.60 18.70 14.80
C ALA A 86 -3.18 18.35 14.31
N LEU A 87 -3.06 17.45 13.34
CA LEU A 87 -1.77 17.03 12.78
C LEU A 87 -1.06 18.12 11.97
N TRP A 88 -1.74 19.18 11.56
CA TRP A 88 -1.10 20.32 10.90
C TRP A 88 -0.16 21.08 11.84
N MET A 89 -0.54 21.18 13.11
CA MET A 89 0.27 21.84 14.15
C MET A 89 1.07 20.83 14.98
N HIS A 90 0.57 19.60 15.11
CA HIS A 90 1.12 18.57 15.98
C HIS A 90 1.28 17.21 15.26
N PRO A 91 2.11 17.12 14.20
CA PRO A 91 2.32 15.86 13.48
C PRO A 91 2.93 14.76 14.37
N GLY A 92 3.59 15.13 15.48
CA GLY A 92 4.14 14.20 16.47
C GLY A 92 3.09 13.32 17.16
N LEU A 93 1.81 13.68 17.13
CA LEU A 93 0.73 12.84 17.67
C LEU A 93 0.67 11.45 17.02
N ILE A 94 1.09 11.33 15.75
CA ILE A 94 1.24 10.04 15.07
C ILE A 94 2.25 9.14 15.78
N ASN A 95 3.33 9.72 16.30
CA ASN A 95 4.36 8.98 17.03
C ASN A 95 3.97 8.77 18.51
N GLU A 96 3.33 9.77 19.14
CA GLU A 96 3.04 9.79 20.59
C GLU A 96 1.81 8.96 20.97
N ASP A 97 0.72 9.05 20.20
CA ASP A 97 -0.55 8.36 20.47
C ASP A 97 -1.17 7.80 19.18
N PRO A 98 -0.52 6.82 18.53
CA PRO A 98 -0.91 6.30 17.22
C PRO A 98 -2.32 5.70 17.15
N LEU A 99 -2.84 5.17 18.26
CA LEU A 99 -4.17 4.53 18.34
C LEU A 99 -5.27 5.47 18.88
N GLY A 100 -4.88 6.64 19.40
CA GLY A 100 -5.77 7.66 19.94
C GLY A 100 -5.72 8.92 19.08
N GLN A 101 -5.01 9.95 19.56
CA GLN A 101 -4.96 11.28 18.94
C GLN A 101 -4.22 11.32 17.58
N GLY A 102 -3.46 10.28 17.24
CA GLY A 102 -2.70 10.15 15.99
C GLY A 102 -3.47 9.55 14.80
N TRP A 103 -4.81 9.46 14.87
CA TRP A 103 -5.64 9.07 13.73
C TRP A 103 -5.48 10.05 12.55
N LEU A 104 -5.71 9.60 11.33
CA LEU A 104 -5.44 10.38 10.12
C LEU A 104 -6.74 10.93 9.51
N VAL A 105 -7.64 10.01 9.13
CA VAL A 105 -8.90 10.32 8.44
C VAL A 105 -10.01 9.36 8.91
N ALA A 106 -11.26 9.73 8.66
CA ALA A 106 -12.39 8.80 8.66
C ALA A 106 -12.99 8.74 7.26
N ILE A 107 -13.28 7.53 6.79
CA ILE A 107 -13.79 7.24 5.45
C ILE A 107 -15.21 6.66 5.59
N ALA A 108 -16.22 7.28 4.98
CA ALA A 108 -17.50 6.61 4.75
C ALA A 108 -17.31 5.53 3.70
N MET A 109 -17.51 4.27 4.07
CA MET A 109 -17.20 3.12 3.21
C MET A 109 -18.27 2.96 2.12
N SER A 110 -17.83 2.79 0.87
CA SER A 110 -18.73 2.40 -0.22
C SER A 110 -19.23 0.97 -0.07
N ASP A 111 -18.40 0.09 0.52
CA ASP A 111 -18.74 -1.31 0.77
C ASP A 111 -18.10 -1.80 2.08
N PRO A 112 -18.90 -1.98 3.16
CA PRO A 112 -18.41 -2.50 4.43
C PRO A 112 -17.75 -3.89 4.36
N ALA A 113 -18.03 -4.69 3.33
CA ALA A 113 -17.41 -6.01 3.14
C ALA A 113 -15.90 -5.92 2.86
N GLU A 114 -15.39 -4.75 2.47
CA GLU A 114 -13.95 -4.51 2.27
C GLU A 114 -13.15 -4.68 3.56
N LEU A 115 -13.77 -4.50 4.73
CA LEU A 115 -13.15 -4.76 6.03
C LEU A 115 -12.75 -6.23 6.22
N ASP A 116 -13.39 -7.17 5.50
CA ASP A 116 -13.05 -8.60 5.55
C ASP A 116 -11.81 -8.94 4.72
N GLU A 117 -11.37 -8.05 3.83
CA GLU A 117 -10.08 -8.18 3.13
C GLU A 117 -8.88 -7.75 4.01
N LEU A 118 -9.15 -7.04 5.10
CA LEU A 118 -8.15 -6.56 6.05
C LEU A 118 -7.75 -7.63 7.07
N GLU A 119 -6.56 -7.47 7.62
CA GLU A 119 -5.99 -8.41 8.57
C GLU A 119 -6.62 -8.22 9.96
N ASP A 120 -6.86 -9.32 10.67
CA ASP A 120 -7.12 -9.28 12.10
C ASP A 120 -5.82 -9.09 12.91
N SER A 121 -5.94 -8.94 14.24
CA SER A 121 -4.78 -8.74 15.11
C SER A 121 -3.75 -9.87 15.02
N ALA A 122 -4.19 -11.14 14.96
CA ALA A 122 -3.29 -12.29 14.93
C ALA A 122 -2.54 -12.39 13.60
N ALA A 123 -3.20 -12.03 12.50
CA ALA A 123 -2.57 -11.90 11.18
C ALA A 123 -1.60 -10.73 11.15
N TYR A 124 -1.97 -9.59 11.75
CA TYR A 124 -1.09 -8.43 11.84
C TYR A 124 0.16 -8.69 12.70
N GLU A 125 0.05 -9.42 13.79
CA GLU A 125 1.20 -9.81 14.62
C GLU A 125 2.19 -10.70 13.85
N ARG A 126 1.68 -11.66 13.06
CA ARG A 126 2.50 -12.42 12.11
C ARG A 126 3.11 -11.51 11.05
N ILE A 127 2.42 -10.42 10.70
CA ILE A 127 2.96 -9.43 9.78
C ILE A 127 4.18 -8.76 10.41
N VAL A 128 4.03 -8.19 11.61
CA VAL A 128 5.07 -7.49 12.36
C VAL A 128 6.26 -8.41 12.68
N ALA A 129 6.02 -9.65 13.12
CA ALA A 129 7.08 -10.60 13.45
C ALA A 129 7.96 -10.96 12.23
N ALA A 130 7.40 -10.92 11.02
CA ALA A 130 8.12 -11.17 9.77
C ALA A 130 8.66 -9.88 9.11
N SER A 131 8.43 -8.71 9.71
CA SER A 131 8.88 -7.41 9.20
C SER A 131 10.35 -7.16 9.52
N GLY A 132 11.23 -8.01 8.99
CA GLY A 132 12.63 -7.69 8.78
C GLY A 132 12.86 -7.14 7.36
N THR A 133 13.97 -6.43 7.16
CA THR A 133 14.40 -6.05 5.81
C THR A 133 14.79 -7.31 5.04
N VAL A 134 13.86 -7.83 4.25
CA VAL A 134 14.12 -8.96 3.35
C VAL A 134 14.62 -8.40 2.03
N HIS A 135 15.93 -8.48 1.82
CA HIS A 135 16.51 -8.11 0.54
C HIS A 135 16.37 -9.26 -0.46
N GLY A 136 15.87 -8.93 -1.65
CA GLY A 136 15.94 -9.79 -2.81
C GLY A 136 17.04 -9.34 -3.77
N ARG A 137 17.42 -10.21 -4.71
CA ARG A 137 18.31 -9.87 -5.82
C ARG A 137 17.57 -10.13 -7.13
N LEU A 138 17.53 -9.13 -8.01
CA LEU A 138 17.07 -9.34 -9.38
C LEU A 138 18.06 -10.26 -10.13
N PRO A 139 17.59 -11.05 -11.11
CA PRO A 139 18.48 -11.73 -12.05
C PRO A 139 19.50 -10.74 -12.65
N ALA A 140 20.73 -11.20 -12.85
CA ALA A 140 21.84 -10.33 -13.26
C ALA A 140 21.54 -9.60 -14.58
N GLU A 141 20.79 -10.24 -15.47
CA GLU A 141 20.39 -9.72 -16.76
C GLU A 141 19.41 -8.54 -16.62
N LEU A 142 18.59 -8.53 -15.56
CA LEU A 142 17.59 -7.48 -15.31
C LEU A 142 18.10 -6.38 -14.39
N ALA A 143 19.05 -6.67 -13.51
CA ALA A 143 19.59 -5.72 -12.55
C ALA A 143 20.17 -4.45 -13.23
N THR A 144 20.77 -4.60 -14.41
CA THR A 144 21.35 -3.50 -15.20
C THR A 144 20.62 -3.23 -16.53
N SER A 145 19.50 -3.91 -16.77
CA SER A 145 18.72 -3.77 -18.01
C SER A 145 17.99 -2.43 -18.10
N ALA A 146 17.70 -2.03 -19.34
CA ALA A 146 16.75 -0.97 -19.63
C ALA A 146 15.28 -1.39 -19.42
N GLN A 147 15.00 -2.70 -19.34
CA GLN A 147 13.67 -3.23 -19.03
C GLN A 147 13.34 -2.97 -17.55
N PRO A 148 12.30 -2.19 -17.23
CA PRO A 148 11.86 -1.96 -15.85
C PRO A 148 11.46 -3.28 -15.16
N ALA A 149 12.03 -3.56 -14.00
CA ALA A 149 11.69 -4.75 -13.23
C ALA A 149 11.88 -4.56 -11.72
N PHE A 150 11.06 -5.27 -10.94
CA PHE A 150 11.20 -5.39 -9.49
C PHE A 150 10.76 -6.76 -9.01
N LEU A 151 11.13 -7.10 -7.78
CA LEU A 151 10.85 -8.38 -7.16
C LEU A 151 9.87 -8.19 -6.02
N ILE A 152 8.86 -9.05 -5.93
CA ILE A 152 7.88 -9.04 -4.85
C ILE A 152 7.88 -10.37 -4.08
N ASP A 153 7.45 -10.34 -2.82
CA ASP A 153 7.14 -11.53 -2.04
C ASP A 153 5.64 -11.83 -1.98
N GLU A 154 5.29 -12.97 -1.40
CA GLU A 154 3.92 -13.43 -1.11
C GLU A 154 3.05 -12.44 -0.30
N ARG A 155 3.66 -11.41 0.29
CA ARG A 155 2.97 -10.35 1.03
C ARG A 155 2.85 -9.05 0.24
N ARG A 156 3.16 -9.11 -1.05
CA ARG A 156 3.14 -8.01 -2.01
C ARG A 156 4.18 -6.92 -1.72
N ARG A 157 5.18 -7.19 -0.87
CA ARG A 157 6.23 -6.21 -0.60
C ARG A 157 7.19 -6.16 -1.77
N ILE A 158 7.58 -4.97 -2.20
CA ILE A 158 8.64 -4.79 -3.19
C ILE A 158 9.99 -4.98 -2.47
N LEU A 159 10.71 -6.04 -2.83
CA LEU A 159 11.97 -6.42 -2.19
C LEU A 159 13.18 -5.68 -2.79
N THR A 160 13.13 -5.39 -4.08
CA THR A 160 14.18 -4.68 -4.84
C THR A 160 13.67 -4.32 -6.23
N CYS A 161 14.26 -3.32 -6.87
CA CYS A 161 13.96 -2.88 -8.22
C CYS A 161 15.24 -2.44 -8.96
N ASN A 162 15.17 -2.34 -10.29
CA ASN A 162 16.24 -1.74 -11.07
C ASN A 162 16.00 -0.25 -11.34
N ALA A 163 17.03 0.45 -11.81
CA ALA A 163 16.96 1.89 -12.09
C ALA A 163 15.94 2.24 -13.20
N ALA A 164 15.62 1.31 -14.09
CA ALA A 164 14.58 1.50 -15.10
C ALA A 164 13.19 1.55 -14.49
N ALA A 165 12.90 0.70 -13.49
CA ALA A 165 11.66 0.75 -12.71
C ALA A 165 11.54 2.05 -11.92
N GLU A 166 12.61 2.51 -11.27
CA GLU A 166 12.59 3.79 -10.53
C GLU A 166 12.20 4.96 -11.43
N ARG A 167 12.77 5.04 -12.64
CA ARG A 167 12.46 6.11 -13.61
C ARG A 167 11.03 6.03 -14.14
N LEU A 168 10.55 4.83 -14.44
CA LEU A 168 9.21 4.62 -14.98
C LEU A 168 8.15 4.97 -13.93
N ILE A 169 8.29 4.41 -12.73
CA ILE A 169 7.34 4.57 -11.62
C ILE A 169 7.45 5.98 -11.01
N GLY A 170 8.64 6.58 -11.05
CA GLY A 170 8.90 7.88 -10.41
C GLY A 170 9.01 7.78 -8.88
N LEU A 171 9.45 6.62 -8.39
CA LEU A 171 9.80 6.38 -6.98
C LEU A 171 11.21 5.79 -6.92
N SER A 172 11.98 6.14 -5.90
CA SER A 172 13.25 5.49 -5.61
C SER A 172 13.05 4.05 -5.11
N ALA A 173 14.09 3.23 -5.21
CA ALA A 173 14.09 1.87 -4.68
C ALA A 173 13.77 1.85 -3.18
N LYS A 174 14.28 2.84 -2.43
CA LYS A 174 13.99 2.99 -1.00
C LYS A 174 12.52 3.30 -0.75
N GLU A 175 11.92 4.18 -1.54
CA GLU A 175 10.49 4.51 -1.43
C GLU A 175 9.62 3.31 -1.79
N MET A 176 9.93 2.56 -2.86
CA MET A 176 9.19 1.35 -3.21
C MET A 176 9.31 0.23 -2.17
N GLN A 177 10.48 0.05 -1.55
CA GLN A 177 10.70 -1.00 -0.54
C GLN A 177 10.00 -0.74 0.79
N HIS A 178 9.68 0.52 1.09
CA HIS A 178 9.17 0.92 2.41
C HIS A 178 7.84 1.68 2.36
N GLY A 179 7.36 2.04 1.18
CA GLY A 179 6.08 2.68 0.94
C GLY A 179 5.04 1.66 0.47
N PRO A 180 4.63 1.68 -0.81
CA PRO A 180 3.50 0.89 -1.26
C PRO A 180 3.79 -0.60 -1.32
N LEU A 181 2.77 -1.40 -1.05
CA LEU A 181 2.67 -2.75 -1.56
C LEU A 181 2.53 -2.70 -3.09
N CYS A 182 2.93 -3.78 -3.76
CA CYS A 182 2.77 -3.95 -5.21
C CYS A 182 1.34 -3.63 -5.66
N SER A 183 0.32 -4.11 -4.94
CA SER A 183 -1.10 -3.83 -5.25
C SER A 183 -1.54 -2.40 -4.95
N GLU A 184 -0.83 -1.70 -4.07
CA GLU A 184 -1.09 -0.27 -3.81
C GLU A 184 -0.46 0.59 -4.90
N LEU A 185 0.67 0.13 -5.47
CA LEU A 185 1.32 0.79 -6.61
C LEU A 185 0.51 0.65 -7.91
N PHE A 186 -0.12 -0.51 -8.11
CA PHE A 186 -0.95 -0.79 -9.29
C PHE A 186 -2.41 -0.46 -8.98
N GLY A 187 -2.77 0.79 -9.23
CA GLY A 187 -4.05 1.43 -8.92
C GLY A 187 -5.27 0.63 -9.32
N CYS A 188 -5.48 0.61 -10.63
CA CYS A 188 -6.58 -0.08 -11.28
C CYS A 188 -6.01 -1.04 -12.31
N HIS A 189 -6.62 -2.22 -12.43
CA HIS A 189 -6.49 -3.05 -13.62
C HIS A 189 -7.30 -2.41 -14.74
N LEU A 190 -6.72 -2.34 -15.94
CA LEU A 190 -7.41 -1.89 -17.14
C LEU A 190 -7.88 -3.12 -17.92
N ASP A 191 -9.21 -3.33 -17.99
CA ASP A 191 -9.84 -4.37 -18.79
C ASP A 191 -10.81 -3.77 -19.83
N ALA A 192 -11.59 -4.63 -20.50
CA ALA A 192 -12.54 -4.19 -21.53
C ALA A 192 -13.71 -3.38 -20.94
N GLU A 193 -13.97 -3.55 -19.64
CA GLU A 193 -15.01 -2.90 -18.85
C GLU A 193 -14.54 -1.57 -18.23
N GLY A 194 -13.22 -1.30 -18.22
CA GLY A 194 -12.62 -0.02 -17.84
C GLY A 194 -11.60 -0.15 -16.71
N GLU A 195 -11.47 0.91 -15.91
CA GLU A 195 -10.61 0.92 -14.71
C GLU A 195 -11.30 0.17 -13.57
N GLN A 196 -10.75 -0.98 -13.18
CA GLN A 196 -11.24 -1.77 -12.06
C GLN A 196 -10.22 -1.73 -10.90
N PRO A 197 -10.65 -1.46 -9.65
CA PRO A 197 -9.75 -1.45 -8.51
C PRO A 197 -9.10 -2.82 -8.27
N VAL A 198 -7.79 -2.87 -8.02
CA VAL A 198 -7.11 -4.12 -7.69
C VAL A 198 -7.37 -4.49 -6.23
N ARG A 199 -8.25 -5.47 -6.00
CA ARG A 199 -8.51 -6.01 -4.66
C ARG A 199 -7.37 -6.92 -4.20
N LYS A 200 -7.24 -7.12 -2.88
CA LYS A 200 -6.22 -8.02 -2.32
C LYS A 200 -6.46 -9.46 -2.78
N SER A 201 -7.72 -9.87 -2.79
CA SER A 201 -8.17 -11.21 -3.20
C SER A 201 -7.95 -11.51 -4.69
N THR A 202 -7.90 -10.47 -5.53
CA THR A 202 -7.75 -10.60 -7.00
C THR A 202 -6.41 -10.10 -7.53
N CYS A 203 -5.46 -9.75 -6.64
CA CYS A 203 -4.15 -9.24 -7.01
C CYS A 203 -3.39 -10.21 -7.94
N PRO A 204 -3.09 -9.83 -9.20
CA PRO A 204 -2.46 -10.74 -10.15
C PRO A 204 -1.09 -11.26 -9.68
N GLY A 205 -0.31 -10.44 -8.96
CA GLY A 205 0.94 -10.89 -8.35
C GLY A 205 0.75 -12.06 -7.38
N ILE A 206 -0.29 -12.03 -6.53
CA ILE A 206 -0.61 -13.13 -5.62
C ILE A 206 -1.10 -14.34 -6.42
N CYS A 207 -2.01 -14.16 -7.36
CA CYS A 207 -2.53 -15.25 -8.20
C CYS A 207 -1.40 -15.99 -8.93
N SER A 208 -0.46 -15.24 -9.51
CA SER A 208 0.72 -15.79 -10.18
C SER A 208 1.59 -16.65 -9.24
N MET A 209 1.87 -16.14 -8.02
CA MET A 209 2.66 -16.88 -7.03
C MET A 209 1.94 -18.10 -6.45
N LEU A 210 0.62 -18.03 -6.27
CA LEU A 210 -0.16 -19.14 -5.72
C LEU A 210 -0.27 -20.29 -6.72
N ASN A 211 -0.59 -19.97 -7.96
CA ASN A 211 -0.80 -20.94 -9.04
C ASN A 211 0.50 -21.41 -9.71
N LEU A 212 1.62 -20.72 -9.44
CA LEU A 212 2.90 -20.96 -10.10
C LEU A 212 2.83 -20.79 -11.63
N GLU A 213 1.93 -19.92 -12.08
CA GLU A 213 1.73 -19.60 -13.48
C GLU A 213 2.06 -18.13 -13.76
N PRO A 214 2.71 -17.82 -14.89
CA PRO A 214 2.97 -16.44 -15.25
C PRO A 214 1.65 -15.76 -15.66
N ILE A 215 1.48 -14.51 -15.23
CA ILE A 215 0.41 -13.63 -15.73
C ILE A 215 1.04 -12.64 -16.70
N ARG A 216 0.49 -12.57 -17.90
CA ARG A 216 0.92 -11.67 -18.97
C ARG A 216 -0.16 -10.65 -19.23
N ASP A 217 0.24 -9.50 -19.78
CA ASP A 217 -0.66 -8.50 -20.34
C ASP A 217 -1.62 -7.86 -19.31
N ALA A 218 -1.24 -7.82 -18.04
CA ALA A 218 -2.01 -7.09 -17.04
C ALA A 218 -1.68 -5.59 -17.14
N SER A 219 -2.59 -4.79 -17.67
CA SER A 219 -2.42 -3.34 -17.77
C SER A 219 -2.87 -2.63 -16.49
N TYR A 220 -2.13 -1.59 -16.11
CA TYR A 220 -2.34 -0.83 -14.88
C TYR A 220 -2.06 0.66 -15.07
N LEU A 221 -2.75 1.45 -14.26
CA LEU A 221 -2.41 2.84 -13.99
C LEU A 221 -1.57 2.94 -12.71
N VAL A 222 -0.37 3.53 -12.82
CA VAL A 222 0.50 3.84 -11.68
C VAL A 222 0.50 5.35 -11.46
N VAL A 223 0.23 5.78 -10.22
CA VAL A 223 0.23 7.19 -9.83
C VAL A 223 1.32 7.44 -8.82
N ASN A 224 2.29 8.26 -9.19
CA ASN A 224 3.42 8.58 -8.30
C ASN A 224 3.05 9.66 -7.27
N ALA A 225 3.98 9.96 -6.36
CA ALA A 225 3.76 10.95 -5.29
C ALA A 225 3.50 12.38 -5.78
N GLN A 226 3.82 12.70 -7.04
CA GLN A 226 3.53 14.00 -7.66
C GLN A 226 2.22 14.00 -8.47
N GLY A 227 1.43 12.92 -8.42
CA GLY A 227 0.20 12.78 -9.20
C GLY A 227 0.44 12.49 -10.68
N ARG A 228 1.66 12.11 -11.07
CA ARG A 228 1.93 11.68 -12.45
C ARG A 228 1.37 10.29 -12.66
N GLU A 229 0.43 10.19 -13.60
CA GLU A 229 -0.09 8.94 -14.10
C GLU A 229 0.87 8.32 -15.12
N THR A 230 1.03 6.99 -15.05
CA THR A 230 1.83 6.21 -16.00
C THR A 230 1.15 4.88 -16.25
N ARG A 231 0.80 4.62 -17.51
CA ARG A 231 0.22 3.33 -17.93
C ARG A 231 1.31 2.32 -18.18
N VAL A 232 1.15 1.14 -17.61
CA VAL A 232 2.13 0.06 -17.71
C VAL A 232 1.42 -1.28 -17.86
N MET A 233 1.94 -2.12 -18.75
CA MET A 233 1.68 -3.55 -18.70
C MET A 233 2.67 -4.20 -17.74
N ALA A 234 2.19 -5.06 -16.85
CA ALA A 234 3.02 -5.86 -15.97
C ALA A 234 2.91 -7.36 -16.34
N GLU A 235 4.07 -7.99 -16.48
CA GLU A 235 4.21 -9.44 -16.50
C GLU A 235 4.68 -9.92 -15.13
N TYR A 236 3.95 -10.86 -14.54
CA TYR A 236 4.31 -11.52 -13.27
C TYR A 236 4.87 -12.90 -13.58
N ARG A 237 6.12 -13.15 -13.17
CA ARG A 237 6.79 -14.45 -13.31
C ARG A 237 7.06 -15.03 -11.92
N PRO A 238 6.40 -16.13 -11.52
CA PRO A 238 6.58 -16.70 -10.20
C PRO A 238 7.96 -17.36 -10.10
N ILE A 239 8.55 -17.27 -8.91
CA ILE A 239 9.82 -17.89 -8.53
C ILE A 239 9.53 -18.79 -7.35
N ALA A 240 9.75 -20.10 -7.55
CA ALA A 240 9.59 -21.12 -6.53
C ALA A 240 10.89 -21.90 -6.38
N GLU A 241 11.60 -21.64 -5.29
CA GLU A 241 12.79 -22.39 -4.90
C GLU A 241 12.49 -23.22 -3.65
N PRO A 242 12.93 -24.51 -3.59
CA PRO A 242 12.71 -25.34 -2.42
C PRO A 242 13.25 -24.69 -1.15
N GLY A 243 12.40 -24.56 -0.12
CA GLY A 243 12.78 -24.00 1.17
C GLY A 243 12.92 -22.47 1.22
N GLN A 244 12.56 -21.75 0.15
CA GLN A 244 12.50 -20.29 0.15
C GLN A 244 11.05 -19.77 0.08
N PRO A 245 10.77 -18.57 0.64
CA PRO A 245 9.49 -17.89 0.45
C PRO A 245 9.18 -17.70 -1.03
N ARG A 246 7.90 -17.73 -1.39
CA ARG A 246 7.48 -17.53 -2.78
C ARG A 246 7.71 -16.07 -3.16
N ARG A 247 8.16 -15.88 -4.40
CA ARG A 247 8.43 -14.55 -4.96
C ARG A 247 7.87 -14.48 -6.36
N ALA A 248 7.72 -13.27 -6.87
CA ALA A 248 7.48 -13.04 -8.29
C ALA A 248 8.37 -11.91 -8.79
N LEU A 249 8.95 -12.14 -9.96
CA LEU A 249 9.56 -11.08 -10.75
C LEU A 249 8.44 -10.36 -11.49
N VAL A 250 8.40 -9.04 -11.37
CA VAL A 250 7.47 -8.18 -12.09
C VAL A 250 8.26 -7.40 -13.13
N ILE A 251 7.87 -7.53 -14.39
CA ILE A 251 8.49 -6.86 -15.53
C ILE A 251 7.47 -5.87 -16.08
N LEU A 252 7.83 -4.59 -16.17
CA LEU A 252 6.92 -3.56 -16.67
C LEU A 252 7.28 -3.13 -18.09
N THR A 253 6.28 -2.94 -18.92
CA THR A 253 6.38 -2.34 -20.25
C THR A 253 5.54 -1.06 -20.27
N PRO A 254 6.13 0.11 -20.54
CA PRO A 254 5.36 1.35 -20.68
C PRO A 254 4.36 1.24 -21.82
N GLU A 255 3.15 1.71 -21.60
CA GLU A 255 2.16 1.87 -22.67
C GLU A 255 2.22 3.31 -23.24
N PRO A 256 2.04 3.48 -24.56
CA PRO A 256 2.06 4.79 -25.21
C PRO A 256 0.86 5.67 -24.86
#